data_AF-A0A060Z960-F1
#
_entry.id   AF-A0A060Z960-F1
#
_cell.length_a   1.000
_cell.length_b   1.000
_cell.length_c   1.000
_cell.angle_alpha   90.00
_cell.angle_beta   90.00
_cell.angle_gamma   90.00
#
_symmetry.space_group_name_H-M   'P 1'
#
loop_
_entity.id
_entity.type
_entity.pdbx_description
1 polymer ?
#
loop_
_entity_poly.entity_id
_entity_poly.type
_entity_poly.pdbx_seq_one_letter_code
_entity_poly.pdbx_strand_id
1 'polypeptide(L)'
;MPLLLKDMTFSHEGNKTFIDNMVNFEKIRMIANTIRAVRHCRSQPFNPEVCQPNKNHAEVRGYVRKLCVIDNQRTLTTLSYRLEPRRT
;
A
#
# COMPACT_ATOMS: atom_id res chain seq x y z
N MET A 1 0.57 0.68 1.00
CA MET A 1 -0.34 1.67 1.62
C MET A 1 -1.43 1.08 2.56
N PRO A 2 -1.27 -0.05 3.27
CA PRO A 2 -2.33 -0.52 4.18
C PRO A 2 -2.68 0.44 5.32
N LEU A 3 -1.66 1.07 5.94
CA LEU A 3 -1.87 1.97 7.08
C LEU A 3 -2.67 3.22 6.70
N LEU A 4 -2.34 3.83 5.56
CA LEU A 4 -3.08 4.98 5.03
C LEU A 4 -4.57 4.67 4.83
N LEU A 5 -4.88 3.50 4.27
CA LEU A 5 -6.26 3.06 4.06
C LEU A 5 -6.95 2.86 5.41
N LYS A 6 -6.26 2.21 6.36
CA LYS A 6 -6.73 2.04 7.73
C LYS A 6 -7.08 3.40 8.36
N ASP A 7 -6.19 4.37 8.33
CA ASP A 7 -6.39 5.69 8.94
C ASP A 7 -7.60 6.43 8.34
N MET A 8 -7.80 6.31 7.02
CA MET A 8 -8.97 6.87 6.32
C MET A 8 -10.26 6.15 6.72
N THR A 9 -10.25 4.82 6.84
CA THR A 9 -11.38 4.03 7.30
C THR A 9 -11.78 4.42 8.73
N PHE A 10 -10.84 4.45 9.67
CA PHE A 10 -11.11 4.85 11.06
C PHE A 10 -11.61 6.30 11.16
N SER A 11 -11.06 7.20 10.36
CA SER A 11 -11.54 8.59 10.29
C SER A 11 -12.98 8.66 9.76
N HIS A 12 -13.35 7.80 8.81
CA HIS A 12 -14.69 7.78 8.24
C HIS A 12 -15.72 7.15 9.18
N GLU A 13 -15.40 5.99 9.75
CA GLU A 13 -16.31 5.24 10.63
C GLU A 13 -16.45 5.88 12.01
N GLY A 14 -15.37 6.48 12.53
CA GLY A 14 -15.35 7.12 13.84
C GLY A 14 -16.04 8.48 13.91
N ASN A 15 -16.38 9.10 12.76
CA ASN A 15 -16.96 10.43 12.71
C ASN A 15 -18.22 10.46 11.83
N LYS A 16 -19.33 10.99 12.32
CA LYS A 16 -20.54 11.17 11.49
C LYS A 16 -20.29 12.22 10.40
N THR A 17 -20.79 11.96 9.19
CA THR A 17 -20.69 12.91 8.05
C THR A 17 -21.59 14.12 8.25
N PHE A 18 -22.72 13.95 8.93
CA PHE A 18 -23.66 15.01 9.29
C PHE A 18 -23.92 15.01 10.80
N ILE A 19 -24.03 16.20 11.37
CA ILE A 19 -24.42 16.45 12.76
C ILE A 19 -25.52 17.51 12.71
N ASP A 20 -26.70 17.20 13.26
CA ASP A 20 -27.88 18.08 13.25
C ASP A 20 -28.21 18.64 11.85
N ASN A 21 -28.21 17.76 10.84
CA ASN A 21 -28.41 18.07 9.42
C ASN A 21 -27.38 19.03 8.79
N MET A 22 -26.33 19.40 9.52
CA MET A 22 -25.21 20.18 9.01
C MET A 22 -24.03 19.27 8.68
N VAL A 23 -23.24 19.67 7.69
CA VAL A 23 -22.03 18.94 7.29
C VAL A 23 -20.97 19.03 8.39
N ASN A 24 -20.40 17.89 8.77
CA ASN A 24 -19.29 17.85 9.71
C ASN A 24 -17.96 18.22 9.02
N PHE A 25 -17.62 19.50 9.05
CA PHE A 25 -16.37 20.01 8.47
C PHE A 25 -15.12 19.55 9.20
N GLU A 26 -15.22 19.16 10.47
CA GLU A 26 -14.09 18.58 11.20
C GLU A 26 -13.68 17.24 10.58
N LYS A 27 -14.66 16.36 10.32
CA LYS A 27 -14.43 15.10 9.60
C LYS A 27 -13.79 15.33 8.23
N ILE A 28 -14.34 16.28 7.46
CA ILE A 28 -13.81 16.61 6.13
C ILE A 28 -12.36 17.08 6.24
N ARG A 29 -12.04 17.93 7.21
CA ARG A 29 -10.68 18.43 7.45
C ARG A 29 -9.71 17.30 7.79
N MET A 30 -10.10 16.35 8.64
CA MET A 30 -9.30 15.17 8.97
C MET A 30 -8.95 14.35 7.72
N ILE A 31 -9.97 13.98 6.93
CA ILE A 31 -9.80 13.23 5.69
C ILE A 31 -8.90 13.99 4.70
N ALA A 32 -9.13 15.29 4.55
CA ALA A 32 -8.34 16.12 3.64
C ALA A 32 -6.86 16.22 4.05
N ASN A 33 -6.54 16.18 5.34
CA ASN A 33 -5.16 16.18 5.82
C ASN A 33 -4.40 14.91 5.39
N THR A 34 -5.04 13.74 5.50
CA THR A 34 -4.48 12.48 5.02
C THR A 34 -4.23 12.50 3.52
N ILE A 35 -5.14 13.07 2.73
CA ILE A 35 -4.97 13.23 1.27
C ILE A 35 -3.82 14.21 0.96
N ARG A 36 -3.71 15.33 1.69
CA ARG A 36 -2.62 16.30 1.51
C ARG A 36 -1.26 15.68 1.83
N ALA A 37 -1.17 14.79 2.80
CA ALA A 37 0.06 14.06 3.10
C ALA A 37 0.50 13.20 1.91
N VAL A 38 -0.42 12.46 1.27
CA VAL A 38 -0.11 11.69 0.05
C VAL A 38 0.38 12.57 -1.09
N ARG A 39 -0.27 13.73 -1.30
CA ARG A 39 0.18 14.72 -2.29
C ARG A 39 1.59 15.22 -1.97
N HIS A 40 1.89 15.49 -0.70
CA HIS A 40 3.21 15.95 -0.28
C HIS A 40 4.30 14.90 -0.53
N CYS A 41 4.03 13.63 -0.22
CA CYS A 41 4.96 12.52 -0.50
C CYS A 41 5.28 12.34 -2.00
N ARG A 42 4.42 12.86 -2.89
CA ARG A 42 4.58 12.81 -4.35
C ARG A 42 4.80 14.20 -4.97
N SER A 43 5.19 15.18 -4.16
CA SER A 43 5.34 16.57 -4.59
C SER A 43 6.49 16.80 -5.56
N GLN A 44 7.45 15.88 -5.60
CA GLN A 44 8.59 15.93 -6.52
C GLN A 44 8.52 14.77 -7.52
N PRO A 45 8.92 14.98 -8.78
CA PRO A 45 9.00 13.91 -9.77
C PRO A 45 10.07 12.90 -9.38
N PHE A 46 9.81 11.62 -9.67
CA PHE A 46 10.82 10.58 -9.55
C PHE A 46 11.74 10.63 -10.77
N ASN A 47 13.06 10.78 -10.56
CA ASN A 47 14.06 10.77 -11.62
C ASN A 47 14.83 9.43 -11.64
N PRO A 48 14.47 8.49 -12.52
CA PRO A 48 15.11 7.17 -12.58
C PRO A 48 16.55 7.18 -13.11
N GLU A 49 16.92 8.19 -13.91
CA GLU A 49 18.22 8.26 -14.61
C GLU A 49 19.38 8.50 -13.64
N VAL A 50 19.11 9.11 -12.48
CA VAL A 50 20.13 9.36 -11.43
C VAL A 50 20.47 8.07 -10.66
N CYS A 51 19.61 7.05 -10.72
CA CYS A 51 19.67 5.89 -9.82
C CYS A 51 20.16 4.58 -10.46
N GLN A 52 20.45 4.52 -11.78
CA GLN A 52 20.71 3.23 -12.43
C GLN A 52 21.88 3.25 -13.44
N PRO A 53 22.98 2.50 -13.18
CA PRO A 53 24.15 2.46 -14.06
C PRO A 53 24.14 1.32 -15.12
N ASN A 54 23.11 0.46 -15.20
CA ASN A 54 23.24 -0.86 -15.87
C ASN A 54 22.41 -1.05 -17.16
N LYS A 55 22.95 -1.86 -18.09
CA LYS A 55 22.47 -2.05 -19.48
C LYS A 55 21.30 -3.04 -19.69
N ASN A 56 20.92 -3.87 -18.70
CA ASN A 56 19.86 -4.91 -18.83
C ASN A 56 18.44 -4.44 -18.41
N HIS A 57 18.12 -3.16 -18.61
CA HIS A 57 16.90 -2.55 -18.05
C HIS A 57 15.58 -3.15 -18.58
N ALA A 58 15.56 -3.71 -19.80
CA ALA A 58 14.35 -4.25 -20.41
C ALA A 58 13.90 -5.59 -19.79
N GLU A 59 14.85 -6.50 -19.58
CA GLU A 59 14.59 -7.82 -19.00
C GLU A 59 14.19 -7.69 -17.53
N VAL A 60 14.96 -6.93 -16.74
CA VAL A 60 14.66 -6.69 -15.32
C VAL A 60 13.29 -6.04 -15.15
N ARG A 61 12.98 -5.02 -15.97
CA ARG A 61 11.66 -4.38 -15.97
C ARG A 61 10.55 -5.35 -16.36
N GLY A 62 10.82 -6.24 -17.32
CA GLY A 62 9.89 -7.30 -17.74
C GLY A 62 9.58 -8.24 -16.60
N TYR A 63 10.60 -8.72 -15.88
CA TYR A 63 10.47 -9.58 -14.72
C TYR A 63 9.69 -8.90 -13.57
N VAL A 64 10.11 -7.70 -13.16
CA VAL A 64 9.48 -6.96 -12.05
C VAL A 64 7.99 -6.66 -12.31
N ARG A 65 7.61 -6.40 -13.57
CA ARG A 65 6.22 -6.10 -13.94
C ARG A 65 5.34 -7.35 -14.11
N LYS A 66 5.92 -8.55 -14.11
CA LYS A 66 5.21 -9.82 -14.38
C LYS A 66 5.56 -10.90 -13.35
N LEU A 67 5.54 -10.54 -12.06
CA LEU A 67 5.73 -11.51 -10.99
C LEU A 67 4.61 -12.56 -11.01
N CYS A 68 4.98 -13.84 -11.05
CA CYS A 68 4.07 -14.96 -10.81
C CYS A 68 4.23 -15.39 -9.35
N VAL A 69 3.18 -15.24 -8.56
CA VAL A 69 3.21 -15.46 -7.12
C VAL A 69 2.22 -16.55 -6.71
N ILE A 70 2.56 -17.29 -5.65
CA ILE A 70 1.61 -18.15 -4.94
C ILE A 70 1.01 -17.30 -3.83
N ASP A 71 -0.29 -17.01 -3.90
CA ASP A 71 -1.04 -16.24 -2.91
C ASP A 71 -1.86 -17.15 -1.96
N ASN A 72 -2.02 -18.43 -2.31
CA ASN A 72 -2.69 -19.40 -1.46
C ASN A 72 -1.83 -19.74 -0.24
N GLN A 73 -2.19 -19.14 0.90
CA GLN A 73 -1.49 -19.33 2.17
C GLN A 73 -1.42 -20.81 2.59
N ARG A 74 -2.45 -21.62 2.32
CA ARG A 74 -2.44 -23.06 2.66
C ARG A 74 -1.41 -23.82 1.83
N THR A 75 -1.30 -23.51 0.54
CA THR A 75 -0.28 -24.08 -0.35
C THR A 75 1.11 -23.71 0.14
N LEU A 76 1.36 -22.43 0.43
CA LEU A 76 2.64 -21.96 0.97
C LEU A 76 3.02 -22.66 2.27
N THR A 77 2.09 -22.78 3.21
CA THR A 77 2.31 -23.48 4.49
C THR A 77 2.62 -24.96 4.28
N THR A 78 1.93 -25.62 3.34
CA THR A 78 2.19 -27.04 3.02
C THR A 78 3.59 -27.23 2.43
N LEU A 79 4.00 -26.35 1.50
CA LEU A 79 5.35 -26.37 0.92
C LEU A 79 6.42 -26.13 1.99
N SER A 80 6.20 -25.17 2.89
CA SER A 80 7.10 -24.87 4.01
C SER A 80 7.33 -26.11 4.90
N TYR A 81 6.27 -26.81 5.31
CA TYR A 81 6.41 -28.02 6.14
C TYR A 81 7.09 -29.19 5.44
N ARG A 82 7.05 -29.26 4.10
CA ARG A 82 7.78 -30.29 3.34
C ARG A 82 9.28 -30.01 3.29
N LEU A 83 9.67 -28.74 3.25
CA LEU A 83 11.08 -28.32 3.24
C LEU A 83 11.71 -28.48 4.62
N GLU A 84 11.01 -28.02 5.65
CA GLU A 84 11.47 -28.08 7.04
C GLU A 84 10.39 -28.73 7.91
N PRO A 85 10.38 -30.08 8.02
CA PRO A 85 9.47 -30.79 8.90
C PRO A 85 9.71 -30.36 10.35
N ARG A 86 8.62 -30.16 11.12
CA ARG A 86 8.74 -29.87 12.55
C ARG A 86 9.49 -31.01 13.23
N ARG A 87 10.61 -30.67 13.88
CA ARG A 87 11.32 -31.60 14.77
C ARG A 87 10.41 -31.88 15.97
N THR A 88 9.98 -33.12 16.11
CA THR A 88 9.28 -33.63 17.30
C THR A 88 10.19 -33.62 18.50
#